data_AF-A0A7Y5Q0V4-F1
#
_entry.id   AF-A0A7Y5Q0V4-F1
#
_cell.length_a   1.000
_cell.length_b   1.000
_cell.length_c   1.000
_cell.angle_alpha   90.00
_cell.angle_beta   90.00
_cell.angle_gamma   90.00
#
_symmetry.space_group_name_H-M   'P 1'
#
loop_
_entity.id
_entity.type
_entity.pdbx_description
1 polymer ?
#
loop_
_entity_poly.entity_id
_entity_poly.type
_entity_poly.pdbx_seq_one_letter_code
_entity_poly.pdbx_strand_id
1 'polypeptide(L)'
;REARVALMLNAVAGFAAAEIARLGLESESTVAQRLVRAKAKLREASIRLETPREGELAERLEGVLDAVYGMLTEGLSAHRGEELVRADVVRAALRLALELARDPRTATPRSHALAALALFHAARVPARTDPAGGTLLLEEQDRSRWDRRMIAFGFAQLSQAASGDELSELHIEAGIASQHALAQTWADTDWQAILGWYDLLAKRNASPVVRLNRAVAVAKVHGASAGLREVERLLDEPALATFHLLPAVHGELLTQLGRHAEAAQRFAKAIEFCRSGAERALLERKLARALAP
;
A
#
# COMPACT_ATOMS: atom_id res chain seq x y z
N ARG A 1 -15.76 -11.42 -6.96
CA ARG A 1 -15.00 -11.08 -5.74
C ARG A 1 -14.94 -9.57 -5.55
N GLU A 2 -14.44 -8.81 -6.53
CA GLU A 2 -14.37 -7.33 -6.53
C GLU A 2 -15.64 -6.61 -6.07
N ALA A 3 -16.82 -6.97 -6.60
CA ALA A 3 -18.08 -6.33 -6.19
C ALA A 3 -18.42 -6.55 -4.70
N ARG A 4 -18.01 -7.68 -4.11
CA ARG A 4 -18.21 -7.95 -2.67
C ARG A 4 -17.25 -7.11 -1.84
N VAL A 5 -15.99 -7.01 -2.23
CA VAL A 5 -14.97 -6.20 -1.55
C VAL A 5 -15.34 -4.73 -1.59
N ALA A 6 -15.70 -4.20 -2.76
CA ALA A 6 -16.17 -2.82 -2.90
C ALA A 6 -17.40 -2.56 -2.02
N LEU A 7 -18.33 -3.50 -1.93
CA LEU A 7 -19.50 -3.35 -1.07
C LEU A 7 -19.12 -3.37 0.42
N MET A 8 -18.21 -4.25 0.86
CA MET A 8 -17.74 -4.27 2.25
C MET A 8 -17.05 -2.94 2.62
N LEU A 9 -16.15 -2.46 1.76
CA LEU A 9 -15.49 -1.17 1.95
C LEU A 9 -16.51 -0.02 2.02
N ASN A 10 -17.51 0.01 1.13
CA ASN A 10 -18.48 1.09 1.09
C ASN A 10 -19.53 1.03 2.21
N ALA A 11 -20.14 -0.14 2.43
CA ALA A 11 -21.30 -0.27 3.32
C ALA A 11 -20.92 -0.55 4.78
N VAL A 12 -19.78 -1.21 5.02
CA VAL A 12 -19.32 -1.56 6.38
C VAL A 12 -18.25 -0.60 6.85
N ALA A 13 -17.26 -0.32 6.01
CA ALA A 13 -16.13 0.52 6.39
C ALA A 13 -16.28 2.01 5.98
N GLY A 14 -17.39 2.37 5.32
CA GLY A 14 -17.77 3.76 5.05
C GLY A 14 -17.02 4.46 3.92
N PHE A 15 -16.26 3.73 3.09
CA PHE A 15 -15.47 4.32 2.02
C PHE A 15 -16.32 4.81 0.84
N ALA A 16 -16.03 5.99 0.32
CA ALA A 16 -16.63 6.51 -0.90
C ALA A 16 -16.12 5.78 -2.15
N ALA A 17 -16.88 5.86 -3.25
CA ALA A 17 -16.49 5.25 -4.53
C ALA A 17 -15.13 5.77 -5.02
N ALA A 18 -14.85 7.06 -4.82
CA ALA A 18 -13.56 7.67 -5.14
C ALA A 18 -12.37 7.04 -4.40
N GLU A 19 -12.57 6.62 -3.14
CA GLU A 19 -11.53 6.00 -2.31
C GLU A 19 -11.29 4.56 -2.75
N ILE A 20 -12.36 3.81 -2.97
CA ILE A 20 -12.29 2.43 -3.46
C ILE A 20 -11.67 2.36 -4.87
N ALA A 21 -11.97 3.33 -5.74
CA ALA A 21 -11.43 3.40 -7.09
C ALA A 21 -9.90 3.53 -7.11
N ARG A 22 -9.31 4.25 -6.16
CA ARG A 22 -7.85 4.42 -6.07
C ARG A 22 -7.14 3.12 -5.71
N LEU A 23 -7.73 2.33 -4.81
CA LEU A 23 -7.18 1.02 -4.44
C LEU A 23 -6.98 0.09 -5.65
N GLY A 24 -7.86 0.20 -6.66
CA GLY A 24 -7.80 -0.61 -7.88
C GLY A 24 -7.24 0.10 -9.12
N LEU A 25 -6.81 1.36 -9.01
CA LEU A 25 -6.51 2.23 -10.16
C LEU A 25 -7.64 2.27 -11.20
N GLU A 26 -8.89 2.23 -10.73
CA GLU A 26 -10.09 2.27 -11.56
C GLU A 26 -10.68 3.69 -11.58
N SER A 27 -11.64 3.93 -12.48
CA SER A 27 -12.39 5.19 -12.47
C SER A 27 -13.45 5.20 -11.36
N GLU A 28 -13.69 6.37 -10.76
CA GLU A 28 -14.74 6.54 -9.75
C GLU A 28 -16.13 6.15 -10.30
N SER A 29 -16.41 6.47 -11.57
CA SER A 29 -17.68 6.12 -12.21
C SER A 29 -17.84 4.59 -12.37
N THR A 30 -16.76 3.87 -12.73
CA THR A 30 -16.76 2.40 -12.78
C THR A 30 -17.12 1.79 -11.43
N VAL A 31 -16.46 2.27 -10.36
CA VAL A 31 -16.71 1.76 -9.00
C VAL A 31 -18.11 2.15 -8.51
N ALA A 32 -18.57 3.37 -8.77
CA ALA A 32 -19.92 3.80 -8.42
C ALA A 32 -20.99 2.93 -9.09
N GLN A 33 -20.85 2.66 -10.39
CA GLN A 33 -21.75 1.76 -11.13
C GLN A 33 -21.68 0.32 -10.60
N ARG A 34 -20.49 -0.17 -10.21
CA ARG A 34 -20.31 -1.48 -9.58
C ARG A 34 -21.07 -1.56 -8.25
N LEU A 35 -20.97 -0.52 -7.41
CA LEU A 35 -21.68 -0.44 -6.13
C LEU A 35 -23.20 -0.40 -6.31
N VAL A 36 -23.71 0.40 -7.26
CA VAL A 36 -25.15 0.48 -7.56
C VAL A 36 -25.68 -0.88 -8.00
N ARG A 37 -25.00 -1.55 -8.95
CA ARG A 37 -25.40 -2.89 -9.44
C ARG A 37 -25.34 -3.94 -8.33
N ALA A 38 -24.31 -3.91 -7.48
CA ALA A 38 -24.19 -4.84 -6.36
C ALA A 38 -25.34 -4.65 -5.35
N LYS A 39 -25.65 -3.40 -4.97
CA LYS A 39 -26.77 -3.08 -4.07
C LYS A 39 -28.13 -3.45 -4.66
N ALA A 40 -28.33 -3.25 -5.96
CA ALA A 40 -29.56 -3.66 -6.66
C ALA A 40 -29.77 -5.17 -6.58
N LYS A 41 -28.74 -5.97 -6.89
CA LYS A 41 -28.81 -7.45 -6.79
C LYS A 41 -29.13 -7.94 -5.38
N LEU A 42 -28.57 -7.31 -4.34
CA LEU A 42 -28.89 -7.69 -2.96
C LEU A 42 -30.36 -7.42 -2.61
N ARG A 43 -30.91 -6.30 -3.08
CA ARG A 43 -32.33 -5.94 -2.88
C ARG A 43 -33.25 -6.89 -3.64
N GLU A 44 -32.96 -7.15 -4.92
CA GLU A 44 -33.73 -8.08 -5.76
C GLU A 44 -33.75 -9.49 -5.17
N ALA A 45 -32.61 -9.97 -4.67
CA ALA A 45 -32.50 -11.28 -4.07
C ALA A 45 -33.04 -11.36 -2.62
N SER A 46 -33.48 -10.24 -2.03
CA SER A 46 -33.97 -10.16 -0.64
C SER A 46 -33.04 -10.85 0.37
N ILE A 47 -31.72 -10.70 0.17
CA ILE A 47 -30.71 -11.37 1.00
C ILE A 47 -30.73 -10.78 2.41
N ARG A 48 -30.92 -11.64 3.41
CA ARG A 48 -30.75 -11.28 4.83
C ARG A 48 -29.28 -11.39 5.21
N LEU A 49 -28.81 -10.44 6.01
CA LEU A 49 -27.48 -10.52 6.62
C LEU A 49 -27.57 -11.46 7.82
N GLU A 50 -27.07 -12.68 7.63
CA GLU A 50 -27.02 -13.72 8.66
C GLU A 50 -25.57 -14.06 9.00
N THR A 51 -25.33 -14.54 10.22
CA THR A 51 -24.01 -15.03 10.62
C THR A 51 -23.67 -16.27 9.78
N PRO A 52 -22.50 -16.33 9.13
CA PRO A 52 -22.09 -17.49 8.32
C PRO A 52 -22.07 -18.76 9.16
N ARG A 53 -22.50 -19.88 8.57
CA ARG A 53 -22.34 -21.22 9.16
C ARG A 53 -20.86 -21.64 9.15
N GLU A 54 -20.47 -22.59 10.00
CA GLU A 54 -19.06 -22.99 10.18
C GLU A 54 -18.35 -23.40 8.87
N GLY A 55 -19.06 -23.94 7.88
CA GLY A 55 -18.50 -24.29 6.56
C GLY A 55 -18.39 -23.12 5.56
N GLU A 56 -19.10 -22.02 5.79
CA GLU A 56 -19.13 -20.88 4.84
C GLU A 56 -18.03 -19.84 5.13
N LEU A 57 -17.41 -19.90 6.30
CA LEU A 57 -16.39 -18.94 6.73
C LEU A 57 -15.16 -18.98 5.81
N ALA A 58 -14.68 -20.18 5.48
CA ALA A 58 -13.50 -20.37 4.63
C ALA A 58 -13.68 -19.75 3.24
N GLU A 59 -14.84 -19.96 2.62
CA GLU A 59 -15.16 -19.40 1.29
C GLU A 59 -15.28 -17.87 1.28
N ARG A 60 -15.65 -17.28 2.43
CA ARG A 60 -15.85 -15.84 2.58
C ARG A 60 -14.58 -15.11 3.03
N LEU A 61 -13.69 -15.80 3.73
CA LEU A 61 -12.48 -15.23 4.34
C LEU A 61 -11.64 -14.45 3.34
N GLU A 62 -11.46 -14.97 2.13
CA GLU A 62 -10.71 -14.32 1.06
C GLU A 62 -11.19 -12.91 0.75
N GLY A 63 -12.51 -12.70 0.69
CA GLY A 63 -13.06 -11.36 0.45
C GLY A 63 -12.91 -10.44 1.65
N VAL A 64 -12.96 -11.00 2.86
CA VAL A 64 -12.76 -10.23 4.10
C VAL A 64 -11.32 -9.77 4.22
N LEU A 65 -10.35 -10.64 3.92
CA LEU A 65 -8.93 -10.28 3.89
C LEU A 65 -8.65 -9.16 2.89
N ASP A 66 -9.22 -9.23 1.68
CA ASP A 66 -9.11 -8.15 0.70
C ASP A 66 -9.69 -6.82 1.21
N ALA A 67 -10.84 -6.86 1.90
CA ALA A 67 -11.47 -5.66 2.44
C ALA A 67 -10.63 -5.05 3.57
N VAL A 68 -10.10 -5.87 4.47
CA VAL A 68 -9.21 -5.42 5.55
C VAL A 68 -7.89 -4.87 4.98
N TYR A 69 -7.34 -5.52 3.95
CA TYR A 69 -6.20 -4.99 3.20
C TYR A 69 -6.51 -3.63 2.58
N GLY A 70 -7.65 -3.48 1.89
CA GLY A 70 -8.09 -2.21 1.32
C GLY A 70 -8.27 -1.11 2.37
N MET A 71 -8.80 -1.44 3.54
CA MET A 71 -8.88 -0.52 4.68
C MET A 71 -7.49 -0.08 5.15
N LEU A 72 -6.55 -1.01 5.27
CA LEU A 72 -5.18 -0.72 5.69
C LEU A 72 -4.48 0.19 4.68
N THR A 73 -4.51 -0.17 3.40
CA THR A 73 -3.90 0.60 2.31
C THR A 73 -4.46 2.02 2.31
N GLU A 74 -5.78 2.17 2.34
CA GLU A 74 -6.38 3.50 2.24
C GLU A 74 -6.30 4.30 3.54
N GLY A 75 -6.19 3.64 4.70
CA GLY A 75 -5.90 4.31 5.97
C GLY A 75 -4.49 4.88 6.05
N LEU A 76 -3.52 4.26 5.37
CA LEU A 76 -2.12 4.70 5.33
C LEU A 76 -1.83 5.72 4.22
N SER A 77 -2.75 5.83 3.27
CA SER A 77 -2.69 6.75 2.15
C SER A 77 -3.13 8.16 2.52
N ALA A 78 -2.36 9.17 2.10
CA ALA A 78 -2.60 10.57 2.41
C ALA A 78 -3.60 11.25 1.45
N HIS A 79 -4.64 10.57 0.96
CA HIS A 79 -5.28 10.97 -0.31
C HIS A 79 -6.33 12.10 -0.24
N ARG A 80 -6.77 12.56 0.94
CA ARG A 80 -7.70 13.71 1.06
C ARG A 80 -7.49 14.50 2.35
N GLY A 81 -7.46 15.82 2.22
CA GLY A 81 -7.39 16.76 3.36
C GLY A 81 -5.98 16.93 3.92
N GLU A 82 -5.91 17.52 5.11
CA GLU A 82 -4.65 17.73 5.86
C GLU A 82 -4.24 16.47 6.64
N GLU A 83 -5.13 15.48 6.79
CA GLU A 83 -4.84 14.23 7.50
C GLU A 83 -4.05 13.25 6.62
N LEU A 84 -2.76 13.11 6.93
CA LEU A 84 -1.82 12.22 6.25
C LEU A 84 -2.07 10.73 6.46
N VAL A 85 -2.75 10.38 7.56
CA VAL A 85 -3.06 9.01 7.96
C VAL A 85 -4.41 9.03 8.66
N ARG A 86 -5.37 8.21 8.19
CA ARG A 86 -6.63 7.97 8.90
C ARG A 86 -6.39 6.96 10.01
N ALA A 87 -5.86 7.46 11.13
CA ALA A 87 -5.37 6.63 12.23
C ALA A 87 -6.48 5.74 12.84
N ASP A 88 -7.73 6.19 12.81
CA ASP A 88 -8.92 5.43 13.19
C ASP A 88 -9.13 4.22 12.26
N VAL A 89 -9.04 4.42 10.94
CA VAL A 89 -9.15 3.36 9.93
C VAL A 89 -8.01 2.36 10.07
N VAL A 90 -6.78 2.83 10.21
CA VAL A 90 -5.61 1.94 10.40
C VAL A 90 -5.78 1.10 11.66
N ARG A 91 -6.24 1.71 12.77
CA ARG A 91 -6.50 1.00 14.02
C ARG A 91 -7.62 -0.04 13.86
N ALA A 92 -8.69 0.30 13.14
CA ALA A 92 -9.78 -0.62 12.85
C ALA A 92 -9.32 -1.81 11.97
N ALA A 93 -8.56 -1.53 10.91
CA ALA A 93 -8.01 -2.56 10.03
C ALA A 93 -7.04 -3.48 10.77
N LEU A 94 -6.13 -2.93 11.58
CA LEU A 94 -5.22 -3.71 12.42
C LEU A 94 -5.99 -4.60 13.40
N ARG A 95 -7.00 -4.06 14.07
CA ARG A 95 -7.85 -4.85 14.98
C ARG A 95 -8.50 -6.01 14.24
N LEU A 96 -9.13 -5.76 13.08
CA LEU A 96 -9.78 -6.80 12.29
C LEU A 96 -8.78 -7.88 11.84
N ALA A 97 -7.59 -7.49 11.36
CA ALA A 97 -6.54 -8.43 10.97
C ALA A 97 -6.11 -9.33 12.13
N LEU A 98 -5.93 -8.76 13.33
CA LEU A 98 -5.58 -9.52 14.53
C LEU A 98 -6.71 -10.44 15.01
N GLU A 99 -7.97 -10.01 14.92
CA GLU A 99 -9.13 -10.85 15.25
C GLU A 99 -9.21 -12.06 14.30
N LEU A 100 -9.00 -11.85 13.00
CA LEU A 100 -8.97 -12.92 11.99
C LEU A 100 -7.83 -13.91 12.24
N ALA A 101 -6.67 -13.43 12.65
CA ALA A 101 -5.50 -14.25 12.97
C ALA A 101 -5.61 -14.98 14.33
N ARG A 102 -6.53 -14.55 15.21
CA ARG A 102 -6.73 -15.14 16.54
C ARG A 102 -7.82 -16.21 16.56
N ASP A 103 -8.89 -16.03 15.80
CA ASP A 103 -10.00 -16.99 15.76
C ASP A 103 -9.57 -18.27 15.02
N PRO A 104 -9.62 -19.46 15.66
CA PRO A 104 -9.17 -20.71 15.05
C PRO A 104 -9.85 -21.06 13.73
N ARG A 105 -11.05 -20.51 13.47
CA ARG A 105 -11.82 -20.75 12.23
C ARG A 105 -11.31 -19.90 11.06
N THR A 106 -10.58 -18.82 11.35
CA THR A 106 -10.04 -17.90 10.34
C THR A 106 -8.52 -17.72 10.42
N ALA A 107 -7.85 -18.30 11.41
CA ALA A 107 -6.40 -18.26 11.62
C ALA A 107 -5.64 -19.11 10.58
N THR A 108 -5.66 -18.67 9.33
CA THR A 108 -4.90 -19.26 8.22
C THR A 108 -3.53 -18.58 8.09
N PRO A 109 -2.56 -19.20 7.39
CA PRO A 109 -1.29 -18.55 7.06
C PRO A 109 -1.46 -17.15 6.45
N ARG A 110 -2.46 -16.98 5.57
CA ARG A 110 -2.80 -15.67 4.96
C ARG A 110 -3.33 -14.64 5.96
N SER A 111 -4.16 -15.06 6.94
CA SER A 111 -4.64 -14.16 7.99
C SER A 111 -3.48 -13.67 8.86
N HIS A 112 -2.54 -14.56 9.19
CA HIS A 112 -1.31 -14.18 9.89
C HIS A 112 -0.42 -13.25 9.05
N ALA A 113 -0.30 -13.48 7.73
CA ALA A 113 0.44 -12.60 6.84
C ALA A 113 -0.15 -11.18 6.79
N LEU A 114 -1.49 -11.06 6.70
CA LEU A 114 -2.18 -9.76 6.76
C LEU A 114 -1.97 -9.07 8.12
N ALA A 115 -2.05 -9.82 9.22
CA ALA A 115 -1.81 -9.28 10.56
C ALA A 115 -0.37 -8.79 10.72
N ALA A 116 0.62 -9.54 10.22
CA ALA A 116 2.03 -9.14 10.20
C ALA A 116 2.23 -7.84 9.41
N LEU A 117 1.69 -7.78 8.19
CA LEU A 117 1.75 -6.59 7.33
C LEU A 117 1.12 -5.37 8.01
N ALA A 118 -0.07 -5.53 8.60
CA ALA A 118 -0.76 -4.47 9.33
C ALA A 118 0.05 -3.97 10.53
N LEU A 119 0.68 -4.88 11.30
CA LEU A 119 1.53 -4.52 12.43
C LEU A 119 2.76 -3.74 11.99
N PHE A 120 3.46 -4.17 10.94
CA PHE A 120 4.65 -3.46 10.44
C PHE A 120 4.31 -2.06 9.92
N HIS A 121 3.17 -1.90 9.26
CA HIS A 121 2.71 -0.58 8.82
C HIS A 121 2.20 0.31 9.96
N ALA A 122 1.46 -0.24 10.91
CA ALA A 122 0.97 0.51 12.07
C ALA A 122 2.12 0.98 12.97
N ALA A 123 3.17 0.16 13.12
CA ALA A 123 4.33 0.47 13.96
C ALA A 123 5.03 1.78 13.59
N ARG A 124 4.99 2.17 12.30
CA ARG A 124 5.64 3.37 11.80
C ARG A 124 4.74 4.61 11.78
N VAL A 125 3.44 4.49 12.02
CA VAL A 125 2.49 5.63 11.95
C VAL A 125 2.98 6.86 12.71
N PRO A 126 3.53 6.75 13.95
CA PRO A 126 4.04 7.92 14.68
C PRO A 126 5.18 8.66 13.99
N ALA A 127 5.91 8.03 13.06
CA ALA A 127 7.07 8.59 12.39
C ALA A 127 6.80 9.04 10.94
N ARG A 128 5.55 8.97 10.46
CA ARG A 128 5.19 9.32 9.07
C ARG A 128 5.10 10.82 8.80
N THR A 129 5.02 11.62 9.87
CA THR A 129 4.84 13.07 9.78
C THR A 129 5.92 13.81 10.56
N ASP A 130 6.30 14.98 10.04
CA ASP A 130 7.13 15.94 10.77
C ASP A 130 6.31 16.68 11.85
N PRO A 131 6.94 17.49 12.73
CA PRO A 131 6.23 18.27 13.74
C PRO A 131 5.25 19.32 13.18
N ALA A 132 5.40 19.73 11.91
CA ALA A 132 4.51 20.64 11.21
C ALA A 132 3.38 19.90 10.46
N GLY A 133 3.29 18.57 10.59
CA GLY A 133 2.29 17.74 9.91
C GLY A 133 2.60 17.45 8.44
N GLY A 134 3.84 17.67 7.98
CA GLY A 134 4.29 17.34 6.62
C GLY A 134 4.64 15.86 6.45
N THR A 135 4.48 15.33 5.22
CA THR A 135 4.87 13.95 4.89
C THR A 135 6.37 13.75 4.99
N LEU A 136 6.79 12.70 5.70
CA LEU A 136 8.18 12.22 5.69
C LEU A 136 8.32 10.98 4.78
N LEU A 137 9.30 11.03 3.89
CA LEU A 137 9.74 9.85 3.12
C LEU A 137 10.26 8.79 4.07
N LEU A 138 10.20 7.51 3.66
CA LEU A 138 10.59 6.40 4.53
C LEU A 138 12.04 6.49 5.05
N GLU A 139 12.93 7.10 4.26
CA GLU A 139 14.33 7.37 4.60
C GLU A 139 14.53 8.53 5.59
N GLU A 140 13.54 9.41 5.71
CA GLU A 140 13.51 10.54 6.63
C GLU A 140 12.84 10.20 7.97
N GLN A 141 12.17 9.05 8.06
CA GLN A 141 11.46 8.65 9.28
C GLN A 141 12.44 8.24 10.38
N ASP A 142 12.30 8.85 11.55
CA ASP A 142 13.01 8.44 12.74
C ASP A 142 12.52 7.06 13.22
N ARG A 143 13.34 6.03 12.97
CA ARG A 143 13.06 4.64 13.32
C ARG A 143 13.10 4.37 14.82
N SER A 144 13.64 5.28 15.65
CA SER A 144 13.55 5.16 17.10
C SER A 144 12.11 5.35 17.60
N ARG A 145 11.28 6.08 16.83
CA ARG A 145 9.86 6.33 17.12
C ARG A 145 8.93 5.20 16.65
N TRP A 146 9.45 4.17 16.00
CA TRP A 146 8.65 3.03 15.56
C TRP A 146 8.28 2.14 16.76
N ASP A 147 7.03 1.68 16.83
CA ASP A 147 6.57 0.86 17.96
C ASP A 147 7.23 -0.54 17.91
N ARG A 148 8.22 -0.73 18.79
CA ARG A 148 8.98 -1.98 18.88
C ARG A 148 8.15 -3.18 19.30
N ARG A 149 7.07 -2.97 20.06
CA ARG A 149 6.17 -4.07 20.46
C ARG A 149 5.35 -4.52 19.25
N MET A 150 4.80 -3.59 18.47
CA MET A 150 4.10 -3.93 17.23
C MET A 150 5.03 -4.65 16.24
N ILE A 151 6.29 -4.21 16.13
CA ILE A 151 7.28 -4.89 15.29
C ILE A 151 7.51 -6.33 15.78
N ALA A 152 7.73 -6.54 17.08
CA ALA A 152 7.93 -7.87 17.65
C ALA A 152 6.69 -8.78 17.43
N PHE A 153 5.48 -8.27 17.65
CA PHE A 153 4.25 -8.99 17.33
C PHE A 153 4.13 -9.27 15.83
N GLY A 154 4.60 -8.36 14.97
CA GLY A 154 4.61 -8.53 13.52
C GLY A 154 5.46 -9.73 13.12
N PHE A 155 6.65 -9.90 13.72
CA PHE A 155 7.48 -11.09 13.50
C PHE A 155 6.84 -12.37 14.03
N ALA A 156 6.17 -12.32 15.18
CA ALA A 156 5.42 -13.47 15.69
C ALA A 156 4.32 -13.91 14.70
N GLN A 157 3.55 -12.97 14.16
CA GLN A 157 2.54 -13.25 13.14
C GLN A 157 3.18 -13.76 11.84
N LEU A 158 4.28 -13.16 11.38
CA LEU A 158 4.99 -13.60 10.19
C LEU A 158 5.52 -15.03 10.33
N SER A 159 5.98 -15.42 11.52
CA SER A 159 6.39 -16.80 11.81
C SER A 159 5.22 -17.79 11.73
N GLN A 160 4.01 -17.40 12.17
CA GLN A 160 2.81 -18.24 12.00
C GLN A 160 2.37 -18.31 10.54
N ALA A 161 2.52 -17.21 9.80
CA ALA A 161 2.23 -17.14 8.37
C ALA A 161 3.16 -18.06 7.54
N ALA A 162 4.36 -18.35 8.03
CA ALA A 162 5.29 -19.27 7.37
C ALA A 162 4.95 -20.76 7.55
N SER A 163 3.78 -21.09 8.10
CA SER A 163 3.32 -22.48 8.22
C SER A 163 2.63 -22.97 6.95
N GLY A 164 2.84 -24.25 6.60
CA GLY A 164 2.29 -24.86 5.38
C GLY A 164 3.05 -24.49 4.11
N ASP A 165 2.42 -24.76 2.95
CA ASP A 165 3.07 -24.63 1.63
C ASP A 165 2.56 -23.43 0.80
N GLU A 166 1.70 -22.58 1.39
CA GLU A 166 1.12 -21.43 0.69
C GLU A 166 2.02 -20.19 0.80
N LEU A 167 2.38 -19.60 -0.35
CA LEU A 167 2.97 -18.26 -0.42
C LEU A 167 2.04 -17.33 -1.19
N SER A 168 1.32 -16.44 -0.50
CA SER A 168 0.42 -15.46 -1.13
C SER A 168 1.07 -14.06 -1.23
N GLU A 169 0.42 -13.12 -1.94
CA GLU A 169 0.88 -11.72 -2.06
C GLU A 169 1.06 -11.06 -0.69
N LEU A 170 0.16 -11.36 0.26
CA LEU A 170 0.24 -10.88 1.64
C LEU A 170 1.52 -11.35 2.36
N HIS A 171 1.97 -12.58 2.10
CA HIS A 171 3.22 -13.09 2.69
C HIS A 171 4.42 -12.33 2.15
N ILE A 172 4.43 -12.07 0.84
CA ILE A 172 5.52 -11.37 0.17
C ILE A 172 5.57 -9.90 0.61
N GLU A 173 4.43 -9.21 0.66
CA GLU A 173 4.35 -7.83 1.14
C GLU A 173 4.73 -7.72 2.62
N ALA A 174 4.30 -8.66 3.47
CA ALA A 174 4.75 -8.73 4.86
C ALA A 174 6.27 -8.95 4.95
N GLY A 175 6.82 -9.80 4.07
CA GLY A 175 8.26 -10.00 3.90
C GLY A 175 9.00 -8.70 3.59
N ILE A 176 8.53 -7.93 2.61
CA ILE A 176 9.09 -6.60 2.26
C ILE A 176 9.03 -5.66 3.46
N ALA A 177 7.86 -5.54 4.09
CA ALA A 177 7.66 -4.67 5.25
C ALA A 177 8.56 -5.05 6.43
N SER A 178 8.80 -6.36 6.62
CA SER A 178 9.66 -6.88 7.68
C SER A 178 11.13 -6.45 7.51
N GLN A 179 11.65 -6.38 6.28
CA GLN A 179 13.02 -5.94 6.02
C GLN A 179 13.25 -4.49 6.46
N HIS A 180 12.25 -3.64 6.24
CA HIS A 180 12.28 -2.29 6.78
C HIS A 180 12.19 -2.27 8.31
N ALA A 181 11.35 -3.13 8.90
CA ALA A 181 11.14 -3.19 10.35
C ALA A 181 12.35 -3.74 11.13
N LEU A 182 13.14 -4.65 10.53
CA LEU A 182 14.38 -5.18 11.10
C LEU A 182 15.48 -4.12 11.19
N ALA A 183 15.61 -3.30 10.15
CA ALA A 183 16.72 -2.38 10.02
C ALA A 183 16.62 -1.19 11.00
N GLN A 184 17.70 -0.95 11.76
CA GLN A 184 17.74 0.10 12.78
C GLN A 184 17.82 1.50 12.17
N THR A 185 18.57 1.64 11.08
CA THR A 185 18.67 2.87 10.28
C THR A 185 18.22 2.62 8.84
N TRP A 186 18.05 3.70 8.06
CA TRP A 186 17.78 3.58 6.64
C TRP A 186 18.87 2.80 5.89
N ALA A 187 20.14 3.05 6.23
CA ALA A 187 21.30 2.43 5.60
C ALA A 187 21.37 0.91 5.85
N ASP A 188 20.86 0.44 6.99
CA ASP A 188 20.86 -1.00 7.34
C ASP A 188 19.75 -1.79 6.61
N THR A 189 18.93 -1.13 5.80
CA THR A 189 17.83 -1.81 5.09
C THR A 189 18.39 -2.79 4.07
N ASP A 190 18.02 -4.06 4.17
CA ASP A 190 18.42 -5.10 3.24
C ASP A 190 17.66 -4.96 1.90
N TRP A 191 18.21 -4.12 1.02
CA TRP A 191 17.63 -3.87 -0.30
C TRP A 191 17.72 -5.06 -1.24
N GLN A 192 18.73 -5.93 -1.06
CA GLN A 192 18.89 -7.15 -1.82
C GLN A 192 17.76 -8.13 -1.53
N ALA A 193 17.43 -8.32 -0.24
CA ALA A 193 16.27 -9.10 0.17
C ALA A 193 14.95 -8.48 -0.33
N ILE A 194 14.78 -7.16 -0.20
CA ILE A 194 13.59 -6.45 -0.71
C ILE A 194 13.43 -6.64 -2.23
N LEU A 195 14.50 -6.54 -3.00
CA LEU A 195 14.47 -6.79 -4.44
C LEU A 195 14.05 -8.24 -4.75
N GLY A 196 14.60 -9.22 -4.03
CA GLY A 196 14.19 -10.62 -4.16
C GLY A 196 12.70 -10.85 -3.85
N TRP A 197 12.15 -10.18 -2.84
CA TRP A 197 10.72 -10.22 -2.56
C TRP A 197 9.89 -9.57 -3.68
N TYR A 198 10.31 -8.42 -4.21
CA TYR A 198 9.63 -7.81 -5.35
C TYR A 198 9.73 -8.66 -6.63
N ASP A 199 10.82 -9.40 -6.84
CA ASP A 199 10.95 -10.36 -7.94
C ASP A 199 9.92 -11.49 -7.82
N LEU A 200 9.70 -12.01 -6.61
CA LEU A 200 8.64 -12.98 -6.33
C LEU A 200 7.25 -12.38 -6.53
N LEU A 201 7.03 -11.15 -6.04
CA LEU A 201 5.74 -10.48 -6.17
C LEU A 201 5.39 -10.22 -7.63
N ALA A 202 6.34 -9.74 -8.44
CA ALA A 202 6.12 -9.45 -9.86
C ALA A 202 5.81 -10.70 -10.69
N LYS A 203 6.33 -11.87 -10.31
CA LYS A 203 5.98 -13.15 -10.94
C LYS A 203 4.54 -13.58 -10.65
N ARG A 204 4.02 -13.21 -9.48
CA ARG A 204 2.67 -13.59 -9.04
C ARG A 204 1.61 -12.57 -9.46
N ASN A 205 1.95 -11.30 -9.35
CA ASN A 205 1.09 -10.16 -9.62
C ASN A 205 1.81 -9.21 -10.60
N ALA A 206 1.35 -9.21 -11.85
CA ALA A 206 1.90 -8.38 -12.91
C ALA A 206 1.44 -6.92 -12.86
N SER A 207 0.88 -6.47 -11.74
CA SER A 207 0.44 -5.08 -11.55
C SER A 207 1.56 -4.09 -11.88
N PRO A 208 1.28 -3.06 -12.69
CA PRO A 208 2.23 -1.97 -12.95
C PRO A 208 2.75 -1.27 -11.70
N VAL A 209 1.94 -1.22 -10.63
CA VAL A 209 2.38 -0.65 -9.33
C VAL A 209 3.47 -1.51 -8.70
N VAL A 210 3.33 -2.84 -8.76
CA VAL A 210 4.37 -3.77 -8.30
C VAL A 210 5.65 -3.58 -9.11
N ARG A 211 5.55 -3.44 -10.44
CA ARG A 211 6.71 -3.17 -11.31
C ARG A 211 7.38 -1.84 -10.98
N LEU A 212 6.62 -0.78 -10.70
CA LEU A 212 7.15 0.52 -10.30
C LEU A 212 7.88 0.42 -8.94
N ASN A 213 7.26 -0.22 -7.95
CA ASN A 213 7.88 -0.44 -6.64
C ASN A 213 9.17 -1.27 -6.74
N ARG A 214 9.18 -2.30 -7.59
CA ARG A 214 10.37 -3.08 -7.92
C ARG A 214 11.46 -2.22 -8.54
N ALA A 215 11.14 -1.29 -9.43
CA ALA A 215 12.12 -0.39 -10.04
C ALA A 215 12.84 0.47 -8.99
N VAL A 216 12.15 0.87 -7.91
CA VAL A 216 12.78 1.55 -6.76
C VAL A 216 13.76 0.62 -6.05
N ALA A 217 13.40 -0.65 -5.81
CA ALA A 217 14.31 -1.62 -5.22
C ALA A 217 15.55 -1.87 -6.11
N VAL A 218 15.36 -1.98 -7.43
CA VAL A 218 16.46 -2.04 -8.42
C VAL A 218 17.36 -0.81 -8.31
N ALA A 219 16.80 0.39 -8.17
CA ALA A 219 17.59 1.60 -8.00
C ALA A 219 18.46 1.56 -6.74
N LYS A 220 17.94 1.02 -5.63
CA LYS A 220 18.67 0.93 -4.36
C LYS A 220 19.76 -0.14 -4.37
N VAL A 221 19.60 -1.23 -5.13
CA VAL A 221 20.61 -2.30 -5.23
C VAL A 221 21.63 -2.04 -6.33
N HIS A 222 21.17 -1.58 -7.51
CA HIS A 222 21.98 -1.48 -8.73
C HIS A 222 22.22 -0.03 -9.20
N GLY A 223 21.79 0.95 -8.40
CA GLY A 223 21.98 2.37 -8.66
C GLY A 223 20.86 3.01 -9.49
N ALA A 224 20.77 4.34 -9.41
CA ALA A 224 19.68 5.13 -9.99
C ALA A 224 19.49 4.90 -11.50
N SER A 225 20.59 4.72 -12.26
CA SER A 225 20.53 4.43 -13.70
C SER A 225 19.80 3.13 -14.02
N ALA A 226 19.99 2.08 -13.21
CA ALA A 226 19.31 0.80 -13.41
C ALA A 226 17.81 0.89 -13.11
N GLY A 227 17.45 1.55 -12.01
CA GLY A 227 16.06 1.81 -11.68
C GLY A 227 15.36 2.68 -12.74
N LEU A 228 16.05 3.70 -13.25
CA LEU A 228 15.49 4.62 -14.24
C LEU A 228 15.09 3.88 -15.52
N ARG A 229 15.92 2.95 -16.02
CA ARG A 229 15.57 2.12 -17.18
C ARG A 229 14.30 1.28 -16.97
N GLU A 230 14.07 0.80 -15.76
CA GLU A 230 12.84 0.05 -15.44
C GLU A 230 11.62 0.98 -15.37
N VAL A 231 11.78 2.18 -14.81
CA VAL A 231 10.73 3.21 -14.76
C VAL A 231 10.37 3.71 -16.17
N GLU A 232 11.35 3.88 -17.05
CA GLU A 232 11.14 4.33 -18.43
C GLU A 232 10.25 3.36 -19.24
N ARG A 233 10.33 2.05 -18.96
CA ARG A 233 9.45 1.02 -19.56
C ARG A 233 8.00 1.08 -19.08
N LEU A 234 7.70 1.90 -18.07
CA LEU A 234 6.37 2.06 -17.50
C LEU A 234 5.71 3.39 -17.92
N LEU A 235 6.41 4.26 -18.67
CA LEU A 235 5.90 5.60 -19.01
C LEU A 235 4.64 5.55 -19.89
N ASP A 236 4.54 4.55 -20.75
CA ASP A 236 3.42 4.37 -21.67
C ASP A 236 2.35 3.39 -21.12
N GLU A 237 2.47 2.95 -19.86
CA GLU A 237 1.53 2.02 -19.24
C GLU A 237 0.19 2.71 -18.93
N PRO A 238 -0.93 2.33 -19.59
CA PRO A 238 -2.20 3.05 -19.45
C PRO A 238 -2.74 3.06 -18.02
N ALA A 239 -2.50 2.00 -17.25
CA ALA A 239 -2.94 1.92 -15.85
C ALA A 239 -2.25 2.94 -14.94
N LEU A 240 -1.06 3.43 -15.32
CA LEU A 240 -0.30 4.41 -14.55
C LEU A 240 -0.39 5.84 -15.11
N ALA A 241 -1.17 6.06 -16.17
CA ALA A 241 -1.22 7.33 -16.91
C ALA A 241 -1.55 8.55 -16.02
N THR A 242 -2.33 8.35 -14.94
CA THR A 242 -2.69 9.39 -13.96
C THR A 242 -2.16 9.08 -12.56
N PHE A 243 -1.25 8.11 -12.43
CA PHE A 243 -0.69 7.71 -11.15
C PHE A 243 0.52 8.57 -10.81
N HIS A 244 0.34 9.57 -9.94
CA HIS A 244 1.35 10.59 -9.63
C HIS A 244 2.71 10.03 -9.15
N LEU A 245 2.75 8.83 -8.55
CA LEU A 245 4.00 8.23 -8.10
C LEU A 245 4.93 7.83 -9.24
N LEU A 246 4.40 7.52 -10.43
CA LEU A 246 5.24 7.18 -11.60
C LEU A 246 6.15 8.36 -12.00
N PRO A 247 5.62 9.57 -12.31
CA PRO A 247 6.47 10.72 -12.59
C PRO A 247 7.27 11.18 -11.35
N ALA A 248 6.78 10.99 -10.12
CA ALA A 248 7.54 11.32 -8.92
C ALA A 248 8.82 10.47 -8.78
N VAL A 249 8.72 9.15 -8.92
CA VAL A 249 9.86 8.23 -8.88
C VAL A 249 10.81 8.51 -10.05
N HIS A 250 10.28 8.79 -11.24
CA HIS A 250 11.08 9.18 -12.39
C HIS A 250 11.91 10.45 -12.10
N GLY A 251 11.28 11.51 -11.57
CA GLY A 251 11.96 12.74 -11.20
C GLY A 251 13.03 12.54 -10.13
N GLU A 252 12.77 11.69 -9.14
CA GLU A 252 13.73 11.34 -8.08
C GLU A 252 15.00 10.68 -8.65
N LEU A 253 14.84 9.68 -9.52
CA LEU A 253 15.97 8.99 -10.15
C LEU A 253 16.76 9.90 -11.09
N LEU A 254 16.08 10.80 -11.82
CA LEU A 254 16.73 11.82 -12.64
C LEU A 254 17.55 12.79 -11.77
N THR A 255 17.02 13.20 -10.62
CA THR A 255 17.72 14.06 -9.67
C THR A 255 19.00 13.40 -9.17
N GLN A 256 18.95 12.12 -8.81
CA GLN A 256 20.12 11.35 -8.36
C GLN A 256 21.20 11.19 -9.45
N LEU A 257 20.82 11.35 -10.73
CA LEU A 257 21.73 11.33 -11.88
C LEU A 257 22.17 12.74 -12.32
N GLY A 258 21.81 13.79 -11.59
CA GLY A 258 22.14 15.18 -11.94
C GLY A 258 21.32 15.75 -13.11
N ARG A 259 20.27 15.06 -13.57
CA ARG A 259 19.39 15.46 -14.69
C ARG A 259 18.26 16.37 -14.19
N HIS A 260 18.64 17.49 -13.56
CA HIS A 260 17.73 18.34 -12.78
C HIS A 260 16.60 18.98 -13.62
N ALA A 261 16.89 19.45 -14.83
CA ALA A 261 15.87 20.03 -15.70
C ALA A 261 14.77 19.02 -16.10
N GLU A 262 15.16 17.77 -16.38
CA GLU A 262 14.22 16.70 -16.67
C GLU A 262 13.45 16.27 -15.42
N ALA A 263 14.14 16.21 -14.27
CA ALA A 263 13.51 15.93 -12.99
C ALA A 263 12.41 16.96 -12.66
N ALA A 264 12.66 18.24 -12.90
CA ALA A 264 11.68 19.31 -12.70
C ALA A 264 10.41 19.09 -13.54
N GLN A 265 10.55 18.71 -14.82
CA GLN A 265 9.39 18.39 -15.67
C GLN A 265 8.57 17.22 -15.10
N ARG A 266 9.24 16.19 -14.57
CA ARG A 266 8.57 15.04 -13.97
C ARG A 266 7.89 15.38 -12.64
N PHE A 267 8.51 16.19 -11.78
CA PHE A 267 7.84 16.65 -10.56
C PHE A 267 6.64 17.55 -10.86
N ALA A 268 6.71 18.44 -11.85
CA ALA A 268 5.56 19.22 -12.31
C ALA A 268 4.41 18.29 -12.75
N LYS A 269 4.72 17.24 -13.52
CA LYS A 269 3.73 16.25 -13.93
C LYS A 269 3.13 15.46 -12.76
N ALA A 270 3.95 15.12 -11.76
CA ALA A 270 3.47 14.47 -10.54
C ALA A 270 2.48 15.36 -9.77
N ILE A 271 2.74 16.67 -9.70
CA ILE A 271 1.86 17.64 -9.03
C ILE A 271 0.49 17.72 -9.72
N GLU A 272 0.42 17.66 -11.05
CA GLU A 272 -0.86 17.66 -11.81
C GLU A 272 -1.80 16.51 -11.39
N PHE A 273 -1.22 15.35 -11.06
CA PHE A 273 -1.97 14.15 -10.69
C PHE A 273 -2.13 13.94 -9.19
N CYS A 274 -1.41 14.72 -8.37
CA CYS A 274 -1.42 14.61 -6.93
C CYS A 274 -2.68 15.24 -6.33
N ARG A 275 -3.41 14.48 -5.52
CA ARG A 275 -4.65 14.93 -4.86
C ARG A 275 -4.47 15.25 -3.38
N SER A 276 -3.40 14.78 -2.77
CA SER A 276 -3.03 15.09 -1.39
C SER A 276 -2.36 16.45 -1.31
N GLY A 277 -2.80 17.31 -0.38
CA GLY A 277 -2.13 18.59 -0.13
C GLY A 277 -0.70 18.42 0.37
N ALA A 278 -0.46 17.42 1.22
CA ALA A 278 0.85 17.20 1.80
C ALA A 278 1.82 16.47 0.87
N GLU A 279 1.39 15.48 0.08
CA GLU A 279 2.23 14.91 -0.98
C GLU A 279 2.52 15.97 -2.06
N ARG A 280 1.56 16.83 -2.38
CA ARG A 280 1.77 17.96 -3.29
C ARG A 280 2.84 18.92 -2.77
N ALA A 281 2.78 19.31 -1.49
CA ALA A 281 3.79 20.16 -0.87
C ALA A 281 5.19 19.52 -0.91
N LEU A 282 5.29 18.19 -0.72
CA LEU A 282 6.54 17.45 -0.87
C LEU A 282 7.07 17.51 -2.32
N LEU A 283 6.19 17.30 -3.31
CA LEU A 283 6.56 17.38 -4.73
C LEU A 283 6.95 18.80 -5.16
N GLU A 284 6.28 19.83 -4.63
CA GLU A 284 6.63 21.24 -4.88
C GLU A 284 8.01 21.59 -4.31
N ARG A 285 8.37 21.07 -3.13
CA ARG A 285 9.74 21.21 -2.59
C ARG A 285 10.77 20.51 -3.48
N LYS A 286 10.47 19.31 -3.97
CA LYS A 286 11.37 18.58 -4.89
C LYS A 286 11.53 19.31 -6.22
N LEU A 287 10.44 19.86 -6.77
CA LEU A 287 10.47 20.70 -7.96
C LEU A 287 11.34 21.95 -7.76
N ALA A 288 11.15 22.68 -6.66
CA ALA A 288 11.93 23.88 -6.37
C ALA A 288 13.44 23.57 -6.28
N ARG A 289 13.82 22.46 -5.64
CA ARG A 289 15.22 21.99 -5.59
C ARG A 289 15.75 21.62 -6.97
N ALA A 290 14.95 20.97 -7.82
CA ALA A 290 15.36 20.61 -9.17
C ALA A 290 15.52 21.84 -10.10
N LEU A 291 14.82 22.94 -9.82
CA LEU A 291 14.95 24.20 -10.56
C LEU A 291 16.12 25.07 -10.06
N ALA A 292 16.59 24.84 -8.84
CA ALA A 292 17.72 25.52 -8.22
C ALA A 292 18.80 24.50 -7.80
N PRO A 293 19.46 23.85 -8.78
CA PRO A 293 20.43 22.77 -8.53
C PRO A 293 21.70 23.22 -7.81
#